data_AF-A0A7X9RVH0-F1
#
_entry.id   AF-A0A7X9RVH0-F1
#
_cell.length_a   1.000
_cell.length_b   1.000
_cell.length_c   1.000
_cell.angle_alpha   90.00
_cell.angle_beta   90.00
_cell.angle_gamma   90.00
#
_symmetry.space_group_name_H-M   'P 1'
#
loop_
_entity.id
_entity.type
_entity.pdbx_description
1 polymer ?
#
loop_
_entity_poly.entity_id
_entity_poly.type
_entity_poly.pdbx_seq_one_letter_code
_entity_poly.pdbx_strand_id
1 'polypeptide(L)'
;MKKLFISLVIALSSVVSFASNLENSSETNTAKLSEMIAKADANDWETYKKAALLSINWNADLELAKEWIDTSISIEENAENLEVLGDYYVRVGDTEKGLATYMKALSTDITSIDVKHRDSLQRKILVYSKLNK
;
A
#
# COMPACT_ATOMS: atom_id res chain seq x y z
N MET A 1 -42.14 -10.39 56.10
CA MET A 1 -40.94 -9.54 56.28
C MET A 1 -39.88 -9.97 55.28
N LYS A 2 -39.43 -9.04 54.43
CA LYS A 2 -38.34 -9.20 53.46
C LYS A 2 -37.02 -9.44 54.18
N LYS A 3 -36.13 -10.31 53.66
CA LYS A 3 -34.69 -10.01 53.50
C LYS A 3 -34.16 -10.73 52.26
N LEU A 4 -33.69 -9.92 51.33
CA LEU A 4 -32.89 -10.27 50.15
C LEU A 4 -31.45 -10.55 50.61
N PHE A 5 -30.79 -11.51 49.98
CA PHE A 5 -29.32 -11.50 49.85
C PHE A 5 -28.95 -11.76 48.38
N ILE A 6 -28.03 -10.93 47.92
CA ILE A 6 -27.67 -10.57 46.55
C ILE A 6 -26.34 -11.26 46.18
N SER A 7 -26.14 -11.48 44.87
CA SER A 7 -24.83 -11.52 44.17
C SER A 7 -23.97 -12.78 44.31
N LEU A 8 -23.08 -13.16 43.38
CA LEU A 8 -22.57 -12.60 42.12
C LEU A 8 -21.81 -13.77 41.45
N VAL A 9 -22.17 -14.21 40.24
CA VAL A 9 -21.38 -15.22 39.52
C VAL A 9 -20.32 -14.48 38.69
N ILE A 10 -19.07 -14.84 38.97
CA ILE A 10 -17.83 -14.24 38.48
C ILE A 10 -17.61 -14.55 37.00
N ALA A 11 -17.15 -13.53 36.28
CA ALA A 11 -16.83 -13.51 34.87
C ALA A 11 -15.69 -14.47 34.46
N LEU A 12 -15.89 -15.21 33.37
CA LEU A 12 -14.81 -15.72 32.52
C LEU A 12 -14.76 -14.89 31.24
N SER A 13 -14.13 -13.73 31.32
CA SER A 13 -13.65 -12.98 30.15
C SER A 13 -12.12 -13.10 30.10
N SER A 14 -11.64 -14.08 29.35
CA SER A 14 -10.28 -14.06 28.80
C SER A 14 -10.37 -14.05 27.27
N VAL A 15 -10.99 -13.00 26.74
CA VAL A 15 -10.74 -12.61 25.35
C VAL A 15 -9.43 -11.84 25.36
N VAL A 16 -8.45 -12.37 24.66
CA VAL A 16 -7.08 -11.90 24.61
C VAL A 16 -7.04 -10.48 24.06
N SER A 17 -6.68 -9.50 24.89
CA SER A 17 -6.42 -8.13 24.45
C SER A 17 -5.07 -8.04 23.74
N PHE A 18 -5.05 -8.33 22.43
CA PHE A 18 -3.98 -7.94 21.51
C PHE A 18 -4.54 -7.01 20.43
N ALA A 19 -5.03 -5.83 20.81
CA ALA A 19 -5.56 -4.87 19.84
C ALA A 19 -5.37 -3.39 20.22
N SER A 20 -4.55 -3.05 21.22
CA SER A 20 -4.46 -1.66 21.68
C SER A 20 -3.32 -0.81 21.08
N ASN A 21 -2.62 -1.28 20.05
CA ASN A 21 -1.50 -0.53 19.44
C ASN A 21 -1.56 -0.38 17.91
N LEU A 22 -2.65 -0.82 17.26
CA LEU A 22 -2.75 -0.74 15.79
C LEU A 22 -3.57 0.48 15.30
N GLU A 23 -4.28 1.15 16.18
CA GLU A 23 -5.37 2.07 15.81
C GLU A 23 -4.96 3.57 15.74
N ASN A 24 -3.67 3.92 15.68
CA ASN A 24 -3.26 5.34 15.67
C ASN A 24 -2.05 5.70 14.77
N SER A 25 -1.34 4.73 14.21
CA SER A 25 -0.21 5.02 13.31
C SER A 25 -0.63 5.25 11.87
N SER A 26 -1.71 4.61 11.40
CA SER A 26 -2.16 4.73 10.00
C SER A 26 -2.77 6.11 9.71
N GLU A 27 -3.68 6.60 10.56
CA GLU A 27 -4.29 7.93 10.39
C GLU A 27 -3.25 9.05 10.44
N THR A 28 -2.32 8.98 11.39
CA THR A 28 -1.22 9.97 11.51
C THR A 28 -0.25 9.90 10.34
N ASN A 29 -0.06 8.73 9.72
CA ASN A 29 0.75 8.57 8.53
C ASN A 29 0.05 9.12 7.28
N THR A 30 -1.25 8.83 7.08
CA THR A 30 -2.02 9.36 5.95
C THR A 30 -2.06 10.89 5.99
N ALA A 31 -2.28 11.51 7.14
CA ALA A 31 -2.28 12.96 7.27
C ALA A 31 -0.96 13.62 6.82
N LYS A 32 0.19 13.02 7.19
CA LYS A 32 1.52 13.50 6.77
C LYS A 32 1.73 13.38 5.26
N LEU A 33 1.25 12.30 4.66
CA LEU A 33 1.36 12.10 3.21
C LEU A 33 0.46 13.07 2.46
N SER A 34 -0.76 13.32 2.93
CA SER A 34 -1.65 14.33 2.36
C SER A 34 -1.07 15.74 2.46
N GLU A 35 -0.39 16.09 3.56
CA GLU A 35 0.31 17.38 3.68
C GLU A 35 1.48 17.48 2.69
N MET A 36 2.22 16.40 2.47
CA MET A 36 3.29 16.34 1.47
C MET A 36 2.74 16.60 0.06
N ILE A 37 1.59 16.00 -0.28
CA ILE A 37 0.91 16.18 -1.57
C ILE A 37 0.34 17.59 -1.72
N ALA A 38 -0.22 18.17 -0.66
CA ALA A 38 -0.75 19.53 -0.69
C ALA A 38 0.32 20.61 -0.97
N LYS A 39 1.61 20.28 -0.77
CA LYS A 39 2.76 21.14 -1.08
C LYS A 39 3.43 20.81 -2.41
N ALA A 40 3.01 19.74 -3.08
CA ALA A 40 3.59 19.30 -4.34
C ALA A 40 3.16 20.23 -5.48
N ASP A 41 4.06 20.43 -6.45
CA ASP A 41 3.70 21.10 -7.69
C ASP A 41 2.79 20.20 -8.53
N ALA A 42 1.98 20.80 -9.41
CA ALA A 42 1.02 20.05 -10.25
C ALA A 42 1.67 19.00 -11.16
N ASN A 43 2.97 19.14 -11.47
CA ASN A 43 3.74 18.23 -12.30
C ASN A 43 4.72 17.36 -11.50
N ASP A 44 4.64 17.37 -10.17
CA ASP A 44 5.53 16.61 -9.29
C ASP A 44 5.08 15.16 -9.13
N TRP A 45 5.20 14.39 -10.20
CA TRP A 45 4.89 12.96 -10.20
C TRP A 45 5.69 12.19 -9.12
N GLU A 46 6.92 12.62 -8.81
CA GLU A 46 7.77 11.94 -7.82
C GLU A 46 7.16 11.98 -6.42
N THR A 47 6.59 13.12 -6.01
CA THR A 47 5.93 13.25 -4.72
C THR A 47 4.66 12.40 -4.65
N TYR A 48 3.85 12.37 -5.72
CA TYR A 48 2.67 11.48 -5.81
C TYR A 48 3.06 10.00 -5.73
N LYS A 49 4.04 9.56 -6.53
CA LYS A 49 4.60 8.19 -6.48
C LYS A 49 5.06 7.84 -5.07
N LYS A 50 5.81 8.74 -4.42
CA LYS A 50 6.35 8.51 -3.08
C LYS A 50 5.25 8.39 -2.04
N ALA A 51 4.22 9.23 -2.10
CA ALA A 51 3.07 9.14 -1.21
C ALA A 51 2.35 7.80 -1.37
N ALA A 52 2.08 7.38 -2.61
CA ALA A 52 1.46 6.10 -2.91
C ALA A 52 2.28 4.93 -2.36
N LEU A 53 3.59 4.89 -2.66
CA LEU A 53 4.48 3.83 -2.19
C LEU A 53 4.51 3.72 -0.66
N LEU A 54 4.60 4.85 0.05
CA LEU A 54 4.59 4.84 1.51
C LEU A 54 3.24 4.36 2.06
N SER A 55 2.13 4.80 1.48
CA SER A 55 0.79 4.34 1.88
C SER A 55 0.61 2.82 1.68
N ILE A 56 1.04 2.30 0.52
CA ILE A 56 1.03 0.86 0.21
C ILE A 56 1.89 0.08 1.21
N ASN A 57 3.10 0.55 1.52
CA ASN A 57 4.02 -0.13 2.42
C ASN A 57 3.52 -0.16 3.86
N TRP A 58 2.90 0.93 4.32
CA TRP A 58 2.34 1.03 5.66
C TRP A 58 0.97 0.38 5.79
N ASN A 59 0.38 -0.09 4.69
CA ASN A 59 -0.99 -0.59 4.66
C ASN A 59 -1.95 0.44 5.29
N ALA A 60 -1.75 1.71 4.94
CA ALA A 60 -2.55 2.83 5.43
C ALA A 60 -3.83 2.92 4.59
N ASP A 61 -4.04 4.01 3.87
CA ASP A 61 -5.19 4.17 2.98
C ASP A 61 -4.82 3.72 1.55
N LEU A 62 -5.27 2.52 1.17
CA LEU A 62 -4.98 1.96 -0.15
C LEU A 62 -5.81 2.61 -1.26
N GLU A 63 -7.00 3.14 -0.96
CA GLU A 63 -7.80 3.86 -1.95
C GLU A 63 -7.08 5.16 -2.33
N LEU A 64 -6.63 5.91 -1.32
CA LEU A 64 -5.86 7.12 -1.54
C LEU A 64 -4.50 6.85 -2.20
N ALA A 65 -3.85 5.73 -1.85
CA ALA A 65 -2.65 5.29 -2.53
C ALA A 65 -2.89 5.08 -4.04
N LYS A 66 -4.06 4.55 -4.41
CA LYS A 66 -4.45 4.34 -5.80
C LYS A 66 -4.64 5.67 -6.53
N GLU A 67 -5.32 6.62 -5.91
CA GLU A 67 -5.51 7.96 -6.48
C GLU A 67 -4.16 8.66 -6.73
N TRP A 68 -3.24 8.58 -5.77
CA TRP A 68 -1.92 9.19 -5.91
C TRP A 68 -1.09 8.53 -7.00
N ILE A 69 -1.06 7.20 -7.09
CA ILE A 69 -0.29 6.56 -8.15
C ILE A 69 -0.91 6.80 -9.53
N ASP A 70 -2.24 6.85 -9.64
CA ASP A 70 -2.92 7.23 -10.89
C ASP A 70 -2.59 8.66 -11.30
N THR A 71 -2.56 9.58 -10.34
CA THR A 71 -2.16 10.97 -10.57
C THR A 71 -0.71 11.02 -11.08
N SER A 72 0.21 10.33 -10.41
CA SER A 72 1.61 10.24 -10.83
C SER A 72 1.77 9.72 -12.26
N ILE A 73 1.05 8.66 -12.62
CA ILE A 73 1.07 8.07 -13.97
C ILE A 73 0.47 9.03 -15.00
N SER A 74 -0.57 9.79 -14.64
CA SER A 74 -1.17 10.77 -15.54
C SER A 74 -0.25 11.96 -15.85
N ILE A 75 0.65 12.29 -14.92
CA ILE A 75 1.68 13.31 -15.11
C ILE A 75 2.82 12.73 -15.95
N GLU A 76 3.31 11.54 -15.58
CA GLU A 76 4.41 10.87 -16.27
C GLU A 76 4.25 9.34 -16.18
N GLU A 77 3.98 8.65 -17.29
CA GLU A 77 3.98 7.19 -17.32
C GLU A 77 5.40 6.67 -17.56
N ASN A 78 6.08 6.25 -16.49
CA ASN A 78 7.43 5.67 -16.55
C ASN A 78 7.52 4.35 -15.77
N ALA A 79 8.64 3.64 -15.89
CA ALA A 79 8.84 2.36 -15.21
C ALA A 79 8.66 2.42 -13.69
N GLU A 80 9.06 3.51 -13.02
CA GLU A 80 8.99 3.62 -11.55
C GLU A 80 7.53 3.75 -11.08
N ASN A 81 6.74 4.55 -11.79
CA ASN A 81 5.32 4.73 -11.49
C ASN A 81 4.54 3.42 -11.74
N LEU A 82 4.89 2.71 -12.81
CA LEU A 82 4.30 1.42 -13.11
C LEU A 82 4.73 0.34 -12.09
N GLU A 83 5.97 0.37 -11.57
CA GLU A 83 6.38 -0.53 -10.49
C GLU A 83 5.51 -0.34 -9.24
N VAL A 84 5.28 0.90 -8.81
CA VAL A 84 4.44 1.20 -7.65
C VAL A 84 2.97 0.82 -7.87
N LEU A 85 2.44 0.99 -9.09
CA LEU A 85 1.10 0.50 -9.42
C LEU A 85 1.01 -1.04 -9.37
N GLY A 86 2.07 -1.74 -9.80
CA GLY A 86 2.16 -3.19 -9.62
C GLY A 86 2.14 -3.58 -8.14
N ASP A 87 2.87 -2.85 -7.29
CA ASP A 87 2.90 -3.06 -5.83
C ASP A 87 1.51 -2.83 -5.20
N TYR A 88 0.76 -1.84 -5.69
CA TYR A 88 -0.64 -1.64 -5.30
C TYR A 88 -1.48 -2.87 -5.62
N TYR A 89 -1.44 -3.38 -6.86
CA TYR A 89 -2.27 -4.52 -7.25
C TYR A 89 -1.96 -5.78 -6.44
N VAL A 90 -0.68 -6.06 -6.22
CA VAL A 90 -0.25 -7.12 -5.31
C VAL A 90 -0.82 -6.92 -3.91
N ARG A 91 -0.74 -5.69 -3.37
CA ARG A 91 -1.21 -5.38 -2.01
C ARG A 91 -2.70 -5.63 -1.84
N VAL A 92 -3.52 -5.34 -2.85
CA VAL A 92 -4.98 -5.60 -2.83
C VAL A 92 -5.35 -7.03 -3.24
N GLY A 93 -4.35 -7.90 -3.49
CA GLY A 93 -4.55 -9.31 -3.81
C GLY A 93 -4.75 -9.62 -5.29
N ASP A 94 -4.67 -8.62 -6.18
CA ASP A 94 -4.76 -8.80 -7.64
C ASP A 94 -3.36 -9.10 -8.22
N THR A 95 -2.85 -10.29 -7.95
CA THR A 95 -1.49 -10.70 -8.36
C THR A 95 -1.35 -10.88 -9.86
N GLU A 96 -2.43 -11.14 -10.58
CA GLU A 96 -2.45 -11.22 -12.04
C GLU A 96 -2.20 -9.83 -12.64
N LYS A 97 -2.96 -8.82 -12.19
CA LYS A 97 -2.78 -7.46 -12.66
C LYS A 97 -1.46 -6.85 -12.18
N GLY A 98 -1.01 -7.20 -10.98
CA GLY A 98 0.33 -6.87 -10.49
C GLY A 98 1.42 -7.37 -11.43
N LEU A 99 1.40 -8.66 -11.76
CA LEU A 99 2.34 -9.27 -12.72
C LEU A 99 2.32 -8.56 -14.09
N ALA A 100 1.12 -8.36 -14.66
CA ALA A 100 0.97 -7.68 -15.94
C ALA A 100 1.55 -6.26 -15.91
N THR A 101 1.38 -5.55 -14.79
CA THR A 101 1.88 -4.18 -14.61
C THR A 101 3.41 -4.15 -14.48
N TYR A 102 4.02 -5.09 -13.75
CA TYR A 102 5.48 -5.19 -13.68
C TYR A 102 6.11 -5.51 -15.04
N MET A 103 5.45 -6.37 -15.84
CA MET A 103 5.89 -6.64 -17.21
C MET A 103 5.81 -5.39 -18.08
N LYS A 104 4.75 -4.59 -17.93
CA LYS A 104 4.63 -3.27 -18.60
C LYS A 104 5.77 -2.35 -18.18
N ALA A 105 6.01 -2.19 -16.88
CA ALA A 105 7.11 -1.37 -16.34
C ALA A 105 8.47 -1.72 -16.96
N LEU A 106 8.79 -3.02 -17.02
CA LEU A 106 10.05 -3.49 -17.60
C LEU A 106 10.15 -3.19 -19.11
N SER A 107 9.03 -3.18 -19.82
CA SER A 107 8.98 -2.91 -21.26
C SER A 107 9.03 -1.42 -21.62
N THR A 108 8.50 -0.54 -20.77
CA THR A 108 8.43 0.91 -21.02
C THR A 108 9.82 1.54 -21.18
N ASP A 109 10.80 1.09 -20.38
CA ASP A 109 12.13 1.69 -20.32
C ASP A 109 13.26 0.66 -20.46
N ILE A 110 13.09 -0.38 -21.27
CA ILE A 110 14.03 -1.52 -21.28
C ILE A 110 15.50 -1.13 -21.59
N THR A 111 15.73 -0.02 -22.28
CA THR A 111 17.07 0.48 -22.62
C THR A 111 17.58 1.59 -21.68
N SER A 112 16.68 2.29 -21.00
CA SER A 112 16.94 3.45 -20.14
C SER A 112 16.91 3.11 -18.64
N ILE A 113 16.25 2.02 -18.26
CA ILE A 113 16.12 1.59 -16.87
C ILE A 113 17.49 1.21 -16.30
N ASP A 114 17.79 1.76 -15.12
CA ASP A 114 19.02 1.42 -14.42
C ASP A 114 19.02 -0.07 -14.00
N VAL A 115 20.22 -0.61 -13.80
CA VAL A 115 20.39 -2.04 -13.50
C VAL A 115 19.66 -2.46 -12.23
N LYS A 116 19.63 -1.62 -11.18
CA LYS A 116 19.02 -2.00 -9.90
C LYS A 116 17.50 -2.08 -10.02
N HIS A 117 16.90 -1.10 -10.70
CA HIS A 117 15.46 -1.09 -10.91
C HIS A 117 15.03 -2.23 -11.86
N ARG A 118 15.80 -2.49 -12.92
CA ARG A 118 15.59 -3.67 -13.79
C ARG A 118 15.60 -4.98 -13.01
N ASP A 119 16.59 -5.16 -12.15
CA ASP A 119 16.71 -6.36 -11.32
C ASP A 119 15.55 -6.48 -10.32
N SER A 120 15.04 -5.35 -9.79
CA SER A 120 13.83 -5.32 -8.95
C SER A 120 12.62 -5.87 -9.69
N LEU A 121 12.33 -5.32 -10.87
CA LEU A 121 11.20 -5.74 -11.70
C LEU A 121 11.30 -7.21 -12.10
N GLN A 122 12.48 -7.67 -12.54
CA GLN A 122 12.69 -9.07 -12.92
C GLN A 122 12.43 -10.03 -11.74
N ARG A 123 12.86 -9.68 -10.52
CA ARG A 123 12.55 -10.47 -9.33
C ARG A 123 11.06 -10.50 -9.04
N LYS A 124 10.38 -9.36 -9.08
CA LYS A 124 8.92 -9.28 -8.87
C LYS A 124 8.16 -10.13 -9.90
N ILE A 125 8.51 -10.02 -11.19
CA ILE A 125 7.95 -10.86 -12.27
C ILE A 125 8.17 -12.34 -11.98
N LEU A 126 9.37 -12.74 -11.60
CA LEU A 126 9.68 -14.15 -11.29
C LEU A 126 8.86 -14.67 -10.09
N VAL A 127 8.63 -13.85 -9.08
CA VAL A 127 7.83 -14.21 -7.90
C VAL A 127 6.37 -14.40 -8.30
N TYR A 128 5.75 -13.40 -8.93
CA TYR A 128 4.31 -13.43 -9.19
C TYR A 128 3.92 -14.33 -10.36
N SER A 129 4.81 -14.57 -11.33
CA SER A 129 4.59 -15.58 -12.38
C SER A 129 4.50 -17.02 -11.86
N LYS A 130 5.05 -17.31 -10.67
CA LYS A 130 4.91 -18.63 -10.04
C LYS A 130 3.59 -18.80 -9.29
N LEU A 131 2.99 -17.71 -8.82
CA LEU A 131 1.75 -17.71 -8.07
C LEU A 131 0.51 -17.85 -8.96
N ASN A 132 0.63 -17.45 -10.24
CA ASN A 132 -0.46 -17.48 -11.22
C ASN A 132 -0.41 -18.74 -12.13
N LYS A 133 0.07 -19.88 -11.63
CA LYS A 133 0.15 -21.16 -12.36
C LYS A 133 -0.94 -22.14 -11.97
#